data_AF-A0A7V9KXA6-F1
#
_entry.id   AF-A0A7V9KXA6-F1
#
_cell.length_a   1.000
_cell.length_b   1.000
_cell.length_c   1.000
_cell.angle_alpha   90.00
_cell.angle_beta   90.00
_cell.angle_gamma   90.00
#
_symmetry.space_group_name_H-M   'P 1'
#
loop_
_entity.id
_entity.type
_entity.pdbx_description
1 polymer ?
#
loop_
_entity_poly.entity_id
_entity_poly.type
_entity_poly.pdbx_seq_one_letter_code
_entity_poly.pdbx_strand_id
1 'polypeptide(L)' 'ALRRGRPAGALLFTCNGRGTNMFPEPDHAARVVTEMLRTDALAGFFCGGEIGPVGGKAFLHGFTATLAVFLEP' A
#
# COMPACT_ATOMS: atom_id res chain seq x y z
N ALA A 1 13.75 -0.81 7.77
CA ALA A 1 14.05 -2.22 7.42
C ALA A 1 13.18 -3.13 8.28
N LEU A 2 12.37 -4.00 7.66
CA LEU A 2 11.59 -5.02 8.37
C LEU A 2 12.55 -5.94 9.12
N ARG A 3 12.69 -5.75 10.42
CA ARG A 3 13.68 -6.43 11.28
C ARG A 3 13.42 -7.94 11.48
N ARG A 4 12.43 -8.54 10.81
CA ARG A 4 11.87 -9.85 11.17
C ARG A 4 11.85 -10.91 10.07
N GLY A 5 12.43 -10.68 8.90
CA GLY A 5 12.50 -11.70 7.85
C GLY A 5 12.56 -11.09 6.45
N ARG A 6 12.86 -11.93 5.46
CA ARG A 6 12.74 -11.55 4.04
C ARG A 6 11.25 -11.48 3.66
N PRO A 7 10.81 -10.47 2.89
CA PRO A 7 9.45 -10.46 2.38
C PRO A 7 9.19 -11.64 1.44
N ALA A 8 8.19 -12.46 1.75
CA ALA A 8 7.65 -13.48 0.85
C ALA A 8 6.70 -12.86 -0.20
N GLY A 9 6.06 -11.73 0.15
CA GLY A 9 5.16 -11.00 -0.73
C GLY A 9 4.37 -9.94 0.04
N ALA A 10 3.49 -9.22 -0.65
CA ALA A 10 2.65 -8.21 -0.03
C ALA A 10 1.28 -8.06 -0.70
N LEU A 11 0.34 -7.51 0.07
CA LEU A 11 -0.93 -6.98 -0.43
C LEU A 11 -0.93 -5.46 -0.32
N LEU A 12 -1.20 -4.79 -1.43
CA LEU A 12 -1.26 -3.34 -1.53
C LEU A 12 -2.67 -2.87 -1.92
N PHE A 13 -3.31 -2.10 -1.05
CA PHE A 13 -4.62 -1.51 -1.28
C PHE A 13 -4.45 -0.01 -1.46
N THR A 14 -4.84 0.55 -2.60
CA THR A 14 -4.61 1.98 -2.89
C THR A 14 -5.91 2.73 -3.11
N CYS A 15 -6.04 3.89 -2.50
CA CYS A 15 -7.19 4.76 -2.74
C CYS A 15 -7.22 5.24 -4.20
N ASN A 16 -8.41 5.27 -4.80
CA ASN A 16 -8.70 5.80 -6.13
C ASN A 16 -8.32 7.29 -6.32
N GLY A 17 -8.15 8.03 -5.22
CA GLY A 17 -7.58 9.39 -5.25
C GLY A 17 -6.10 9.43 -5.63
N ARG A 18 -5.37 8.30 -5.57
CA ARG A 18 -3.96 8.20 -5.97
C ARG A 18 -3.82 7.90 -7.48
N GLY A 19 -2.75 7.23 -7.88
CA GLY A 19 -2.45 6.95 -9.29
C GLY A 19 -1.98 8.21 -10.02
N THR A 20 -2.32 8.33 -11.30
CA THR A 20 -1.89 9.46 -12.15
C THR A 20 -2.47 10.81 -11.75
N ASN A 21 -3.50 10.83 -10.89
CA ASN A 21 -4.01 12.05 -10.27
C ASN A 21 -3.05 12.63 -9.20
N MET A 22 -2.15 11.80 -8.66
CA MET A 22 -1.21 12.17 -7.59
C MET A 22 0.26 12.05 -8.03
N PHE A 23 0.56 11.15 -8.97
CA PHE A 23 1.91 10.86 -9.46
C PHE A 23 1.99 11.08 -10.97
N PRO A 24 3.16 11.44 -11.52
CA PRO A 24 3.29 11.73 -12.96
C PRO A 24 3.15 10.48 -13.86
N GLU A 25 3.24 9.28 -13.29
CA GLU A 25 3.28 8.01 -14.02
C GLU A 25 2.29 7.00 -13.42
N PRO A 26 1.78 6.05 -14.24
CA PRO A 26 1.03 4.91 -13.74
C PRO A 26 1.87 4.02 -12.82
N ASP A 27 1.20 3.14 -12.08
CA ASP A 27 1.81 2.06 -11.29
C ASP A 27 2.82 2.49 -10.21
N HIS A 28 2.93 3.79 -9.91
CA HIS A 28 3.89 4.34 -8.95
C HIS A 28 3.94 3.57 -7.63
N ALA A 29 2.77 3.31 -7.02
CA ALA A 29 2.71 2.63 -5.74
C ALA A 29 3.15 1.16 -5.84
N ALA A 30 2.77 0.45 -6.91
CA ALA A 30 3.19 -0.93 -7.13
C ALA A 30 4.71 -1.02 -7.35
N ARG A 31 5.25 -0.17 -8.22
CA ARG A 31 6.69 -0.07 -8.52
C ARG A 31 7.52 0.21 -7.27
N VAL A 32 7.12 1.21 -6.47
CA VAL A 32 7.84 1.56 -5.24
C VAL A 32 7.83 0.39 -4.25
N VAL A 33 6.70 -0.32 -4.11
CA VAL A 33 6.61 -1.45 -3.16
C VAL A 33 7.45 -2.64 -3.62
N THR A 34 7.38 -3.04 -4.89
CA THR A 34 8.18 -4.17 -5.40
C THR A 34 9.68 -3.89 -5.30
N GLU A 35 10.11 -2.66 -5.61
CA GLU A 35 11.51 -2.22 -5.46
C GLU A 35 11.98 -2.27 -4.00
N MET A 36 11.17 -1.71 -3.09
CA MET A 36 11.52 -1.61 -1.66
C MET A 36 11.52 -2.98 -0.96
N LEU A 37 10.59 -3.86 -1.32
CA LEU A 37 10.50 -5.21 -0.75
C LEU A 37 11.37 -6.24 -1.49
N ARG A 38 11.91 -5.89 -2.66
CA ARG A 38 12.68 -6.78 -3.54
C ARG A 38 11.92 -8.07 -3.88
N THR A 39 10.64 -7.93 -4.24
CA THR A 39 9.76 -9.04 -4.62
C THR A 39 8.74 -8.59 -5.66
N ASP A 40 8.44 -9.48 -6.60
CA ASP A 40 7.36 -9.30 -7.58
C ASP A 40 6.04 -9.93 -7.12
N ALA A 41 6.03 -10.59 -5.94
CA ALA A 41 4.83 -11.16 -5.34
C ALA A 41 3.98 -10.08 -4.66
N LEU A 42 3.44 -9.18 -5.49
CA LEU A 42 2.55 -8.10 -5.08
C LEU A 42 1.17 -8.30 -5.70
N ALA A 43 0.15 -8.36 -4.85
CA ALA A 43 -1.25 -8.35 -5.27
C ALA A 43 -2.02 -7.23 -4.57
N GLY A 44 -3.24 -6.95 -5.01
CA GLY A 44 -4.01 -5.85 -4.44
C GLY A 44 -5.21 -5.42 -5.27
N PHE A 45 -5.82 -4.31 -4.86
CA PHE A 45 -6.91 -3.66 -5.59
C PHE A 45 -7.03 -2.17 -5.20
N PHE A 46 -7.86 -1.44 -5.94
CA PHE A 46 -8.18 -0.04 -5.68
C PHE A 46 -9.36 0.12 -4.70
N CYS A 47 -9.29 1.11 -3.82
CA CYS A 47 -10.24 1.37 -2.74
C CYS A 47 -10.80 2.81 -2.81
N GLY A 48 -11.95 3.05 -2.17
CA GLY A 48 -12.55 4.38 -2.01
C GLY A 48 -12.12 5.14 -0.75
N GLY A 49 -10.86 4.97 -0.31
CA GLY A 49 -10.34 5.53 0.95
C GLY A 49 -10.19 4.48 2.05
N GLU A 50 -9.78 4.94 3.24
CA GLU A 50 -9.58 4.11 4.44
C GLU A 50 -10.37 4.68 5.61
N ILE A 51 -11.10 3.84 6.36
CA ILE A 51 -11.81 4.27 7.57
C ILE A 51 -10.87 4.10 8.76
N GLY A 52 -10.57 5.19 9.47
CA GLY A 52 -9.63 5.16 10.60
C GLY A 52 -9.86 6.28 11.62
N PRO A 53 -9.40 6.11 12.87
CA PRO A 53 -9.66 7.07 13.93
C PRO A 53 -8.78 8.32 13.84
N VAL A 54 -9.35 9.49 14.12
CA VAL A 54 -8.63 10.74 14.45
C VAL A 54 -9.28 11.34 15.69
N GLY A 55 -8.50 11.52 16.77
CA GLY A 55 -9.02 12.09 18.02
C GLY A 55 -10.24 11.36 18.60
N GLY A 56 -10.27 10.02 18.50
CA GLY A 56 -11.36 9.19 19.04
C GLY A 56 -12.64 9.12 18.18
N LYS A 57 -12.65 9.72 16.98
CA LYS A 57 -13.77 9.62 16.03
C LYS A 57 -13.31 8.94 14.73
N ALA A 58 -14.23 8.25 14.06
CA ALA A 58 -13.95 7.65 12.76
C ALA A 58 -13.97 8.71 11.65
N PHE A 59 -12.99 8.64 10.74
CA PHE A 59 -12.91 9.48 9.55
C PHE A 59 -12.66 8.61 8.32
N LEU A 60 -13.14 9.08 7.17
CA LEU A 60 -12.75 8.55 5.88
C LEU A 60 -11.50 9.31 5.39
N HIS A 61 -10.38 8.60 5.32
CA HIS A 61 -9.11 9.11 4.85
C HIS A 61 -8.99 8.89 3.35
N GLY A 62 -8.90 9.98 2.60
CA GLY A 62 -8.58 9.96 1.17
C GLY A 62 -7.08 9.80 0.92
N PHE A 63 -6.73 9.43 -0.32
CA PHE A 63 -5.34 9.34 -0.78
C PHE A 63 -4.44 8.35 0.00
N THR A 64 -5.04 7.38 0.67
CA THR A 64 -4.32 6.36 1.46
C THR A 64 -3.78 5.22 0.59
N ALA A 65 -2.75 4.56 1.12
CA ALA A 65 -2.41 3.21 0.69
C ALA A 65 -1.95 2.36 1.87
N THR A 66 -2.55 1.19 1.96
CA THR A 66 -2.32 0.25 3.06
C THR A 66 -1.56 -0.95 2.51
N LEU A 67 -0.53 -1.37 3.23
CA LEU A 67 0.36 -2.47 2.84
C LEU A 67 0.37 -3.54 3.93
N ALA A 68 0.06 -4.78 3.56
CA ALA A 68 0.28 -5.95 4.40
C ALA A 68 1.47 -6.75 3.84
N VAL A 69 2.52 -6.95 4.64
CA VAL A 69 3.73 -7.66 4.21
C VAL A 69 3.77 -9.04 4.86
N PHE A 70 3.96 -10.07 4.05
CA PHE A 70 4.16 -11.45 4.47
C PHE A 70 5.65 -11.74 4.47
N LEU A 71 6.15 -12.34 5.54
CA LEU A 71 7.56 -12.69 5.69
C LEU A 71 7.74 -14.19 5.47
N GLU A 72 8.91 -14.58 4.98
CA GLU A 72 9.34 -15.98 5.02
C GLU A 72 9.35 -16.49 6.48
N PRO A 73 9.04 -17.79 6.71
CA PRO A 73 9.11 -18.42 8.03
C PRO A 73 10.47 -18.30 8.72
#